data_AF-A0A210Q875-F1
#
_entry.id   AF-A0A210Q875-F1
#
_cell.length_a   1.000
_cell.length_b   1.000
_cell.length_c   1.000
_cell.angle_alpha   90.00
_cell.angle_beta   90.00
_cell.angle_gamma   90.00
#
_symmetry.space_group_name_H-M   'P 1'
#
loop_
_entity.id
_entity.type
_entity.pdbx_description
1 polymer ?
#
loop_
_entity_poly.entity_id
_entity_poly.type
_entity_poly.pdbx_seq_one_letter_code
_entity_poly.pdbx_strand_id
1 'polypeptide(L)'
;MCTLSVQASCGEMWDVLFEVDWDGSVLYGAKSDVMSAALRGDDMRIHLPPDRYLEVDDIFIKNGVVCTSSIFVLSKTSWDTFEPNMYWNFVKVCDHGLVHFGKTCLGKPETPSTSPPTGMHSIWFSRRLWKNQFRVNPTYCNLADGSPTCGNVRDLIYAVEEGMSVRVLTNPGRIKQFIFSAHRVEVLRDKCGIASQTVWRVASKTGLYDFSQWFTTTFYWFVTLKSSSGTKEVSRPHIGSATSDRQSFSDTTDNYWFIDYCWDHVFSQNSSGVATLGSKQELLNMMFKGRRVRIVFDGYAMGADNIVIQNDIITAQLLGQVVSKTETLQLPGNVISKLVRISTNGEIFTDLYQLGTSLKMGSNRSTIAASWFVDTRLWRLVLGTDLNGLAIVGSKLDLRKAIHAGSRLRCVVKKSPTESLFITADNIEENTDGNMAAQFFRLVEFDDNDISFLPFWRILILTTNGEMKETRWTVGEHENRGDIVSKVAIDWFVD
;
A
#
# COMPACT_ATOMS: atom_id res chain seq x y z
N MET A 1 -16.19 16.98 -28.76
CA MET A 1 -14.75 16.75 -28.55
C MET A 1 -14.29 17.75 -27.50
N CYS A 2 -14.18 17.32 -26.24
CA CYS A 2 -13.54 18.13 -25.20
C CYS A 2 -12.07 17.72 -25.19
N THR A 3 -11.19 18.62 -25.60
CA THR A 3 -9.76 18.48 -25.40
C THR A 3 -9.49 18.37 -23.90
N LEU A 4 -8.97 17.23 -23.46
CA LEU A 4 -8.43 17.02 -22.12
C LEU A 4 -7.35 18.09 -21.88
N SER A 5 -7.64 19.06 -21.03
CA SER A 5 -6.60 19.90 -20.46
C SER A 5 -5.74 18.99 -19.59
N VAL A 6 -4.46 18.85 -19.93
CA VAL A 6 -3.47 18.21 -19.06
C VAL A 6 -3.57 18.90 -17.70
N GLN A 7 -4.06 18.16 -16.69
CA GLN A 7 -4.14 18.66 -15.33
C GLN A 7 -2.72 19.04 -14.90
N ALA A 8 -2.55 20.21 -14.27
CA ALA A 8 -1.23 20.66 -13.84
C ALA A 8 -0.56 19.56 -13.00
N SER A 9 0.70 19.21 -13.32
CA SER A 9 1.44 18.17 -12.60
C SER A 9 1.46 18.49 -11.11
N CYS A 10 1.07 17.50 -10.29
CA CYS A 10 1.24 17.60 -8.85
C CYS A 10 2.73 17.73 -8.51
N GLY A 11 3.08 18.87 -7.91
CA GLY A 11 4.47 19.26 -7.65
C GLY A 11 4.91 19.12 -6.20
N GLU A 12 4.13 18.50 -5.30
CA GLU A 12 4.57 18.31 -3.92
C GLU A 12 5.77 17.39 -3.83
N MET A 13 6.80 17.86 -3.14
CA MET A 13 7.98 17.09 -2.79
C MET A 13 7.81 16.48 -1.39
N TRP A 14 8.66 15.51 -1.09
CA TRP A 14 8.83 15.02 0.27
C TRP A 14 9.65 16.01 1.08
N ASP A 15 9.14 16.36 2.25
CA ASP A 15 9.79 17.26 3.18
C ASP A 15 10.05 16.55 4.50
N VAL A 16 11.22 16.81 5.10
CA VAL A 16 11.46 16.46 6.50
C VAL A 16 10.49 17.27 7.34
N LEU A 17 9.65 16.56 8.10
CA LEU A 17 8.63 17.14 8.94
C LEU A 17 9.10 17.25 10.39
N PHE A 18 9.80 16.24 10.87
CA PHE A 18 10.12 16.08 12.28
C PHE A 18 11.27 15.09 12.47
N GLU A 19 12.10 15.32 13.47
CA GLU A 19 13.20 14.43 13.85
C GLU A 19 13.32 14.34 15.36
N VAL A 20 13.54 13.13 15.86
CA VAL A 20 13.63 12.83 17.28
C VAL A 20 14.76 11.86 17.55
N ASP A 21 15.55 12.12 18.58
CA ASP A 21 16.68 11.28 18.99
C ASP A 21 16.21 10.04 19.79
N TRP A 22 17.14 9.13 20.10
CA TRP A 22 16.86 7.88 20.81
C TRP A 22 16.27 8.07 22.22
N ASP A 23 16.45 9.23 22.85
CA ASP A 23 15.86 9.54 24.17
C ASP A 23 14.49 10.23 24.08
N GLY A 24 14.00 10.50 22.86
CA GLY A 24 12.76 11.24 22.62
C GLY A 24 12.94 12.76 22.51
N SER A 25 14.17 13.27 22.59
CA SER A 25 14.49 14.69 22.39
C SER A 25 14.27 15.09 20.93
N VAL A 26 13.56 16.20 20.72
CA VAL A 26 13.28 16.72 19.38
C VAL A 26 14.54 17.37 18.81
N LEU A 27 14.99 16.90 17.64
CA LEU A 27 16.15 17.44 16.92
C LEU A 27 15.73 18.44 15.83
N TYR A 28 14.56 18.22 15.20
CA TYR A 28 14.03 19.09 14.14
C TYR A 28 12.49 19.08 14.12
N GLY A 29 11.89 20.20 13.72
CA GLY A 29 10.44 20.35 13.57
C GLY A 29 9.68 20.35 14.91
N ALA A 30 8.36 20.23 14.84
CA ALA A 30 7.51 20.13 16.03
C ALA A 30 6.54 18.94 15.93
N LYS A 31 6.21 18.32 17.08
CA LYS A 31 5.19 17.24 17.15
C LYS A 31 3.82 17.69 16.60
N SER A 32 3.48 18.96 16.75
CA SER A 32 2.28 19.56 16.17
C SER A 32 2.25 19.48 14.65
N ASP A 33 3.40 19.48 13.98
CA ASP A 33 3.49 19.41 12.53
C ASP A 33 3.21 17.97 12.05
N VAL A 34 3.73 16.97 12.77
CA VAL A 34 3.39 15.54 12.58
C VAL A 34 1.89 15.31 12.75
N MET A 35 1.32 15.81 13.85
CA MET A 35 -0.12 15.75 14.10
C MET A 35 -0.92 16.41 12.97
N SER A 36 -0.52 17.60 12.56
CA SER A 36 -1.23 18.35 11.52
C SER A 36 -1.16 17.65 10.17
N ALA A 37 0.00 17.10 9.79
CA ALA A 37 0.15 16.32 8.57
C ALA A 37 -0.71 15.05 8.59
N ALA A 38 -0.73 14.33 9.72
CA ALA A 38 -1.57 13.15 9.91
C ALA A 38 -3.07 13.49 9.75
N LEU A 39 -3.53 14.56 10.41
CA LEU A 39 -4.93 15.01 10.37
C LEU A 39 -5.36 15.56 9.00
N ARG A 40 -4.41 16.02 8.17
CA ARG A 40 -4.67 16.37 6.76
C ARG A 40 -4.71 15.17 5.82
N GLY A 41 -4.33 13.99 6.32
CA GLY A 41 -4.21 12.78 5.52
C GLY A 41 -2.96 12.76 4.65
N ASP A 42 -1.90 13.51 4.98
CA ASP A 42 -0.67 13.56 4.17
C ASP A 42 0.00 12.17 4.06
N ASP A 43 0.68 11.90 2.95
CA ASP A 43 1.56 10.74 2.82
C ASP A 43 2.69 10.87 3.85
N MET A 44 3.10 9.76 4.49
CA MET A 44 4.16 9.75 5.49
C MET A 44 5.15 8.62 5.23
N ARG A 45 6.43 8.87 5.54
CA ARG A 45 7.51 7.89 5.51
C ARG A 45 8.44 8.14 6.69
N ILE A 46 9.14 7.10 7.11
CA ILE A 46 10.07 7.19 8.23
C ILE A 46 11.42 6.62 7.82
N HIS A 47 12.47 7.34 8.19
CA HIS A 47 13.82 6.80 8.23
C HIS A 47 14.17 6.47 9.68
N LEU A 48 14.58 5.22 9.90
CA LEU A 48 15.19 4.73 11.14
C LEU A 48 16.69 4.57 10.87
N PRO A 49 17.52 5.54 11.27
CA PRO A 49 18.96 5.49 11.04
C PRO A 49 19.61 4.24 11.66
N PRO A 50 20.72 3.76 11.07
CA PRO A 50 21.47 4.42 10.00
C PRO A 50 20.94 4.20 8.58
N ASP A 51 20.07 3.22 8.34
CA ASP A 51 19.93 2.65 7.00
C ASP A 51 18.50 2.30 6.55
N ARG A 52 17.48 2.34 7.42
CA ARG A 52 16.15 1.77 7.09
C ARG A 52 15.09 2.81 6.78
N TYR A 53 14.54 2.77 5.57
CA TYR A 53 13.44 3.63 5.13
C TYR A 53 12.14 2.83 4.99
N LEU A 54 11.08 3.33 5.61
CA LEU A 54 9.80 2.64 5.79
C LEU A 54 8.66 3.44 5.17
N GLU A 55 7.81 2.76 4.39
CA GLU A 55 6.48 3.25 4.05
C GLU A 55 5.56 3.15 5.27
N VAL A 56 4.71 4.16 5.46
CA VAL A 56 3.66 4.15 6.50
C VAL A 56 2.37 3.61 5.91
N ASP A 57 1.88 2.49 6.44
CA ASP A 57 0.63 1.84 6.03
C ASP A 57 -0.58 2.36 6.83
N ASP A 58 -0.40 2.61 8.13
CA ASP A 58 -1.43 3.22 8.99
C ASP A 58 -0.86 4.19 10.02
N ILE A 59 -1.70 5.16 10.38
CA ILE A 59 -1.41 6.17 11.40
C ILE A 59 -2.46 6.06 12.51
N PHE A 60 -1.99 6.12 13.74
CA PHE A 60 -2.77 6.14 14.95
C PHE A 60 -2.46 7.38 15.76
N ILE A 61 -3.50 8.05 16.24
CA ILE A 61 -3.37 9.21 17.11
C ILE A 61 -4.06 8.91 18.43
N LYS A 62 -3.36 9.15 19.54
CA LYS A 62 -3.98 9.15 20.87
C LYS A 62 -3.35 10.16 21.82
N ASN A 63 -4.19 10.95 22.47
CA ASN A 63 -3.78 11.92 23.48
C ASN A 63 -2.62 12.83 22.99
N GLY A 64 -2.66 13.24 21.73
CA GLY A 64 -1.63 14.09 21.14
C GLY A 64 -0.38 13.37 20.64
N VAL A 65 -0.25 12.04 20.83
CA VAL A 65 0.85 11.24 20.30
C VAL A 65 0.45 10.61 18.97
N VAL A 66 1.29 10.79 17.95
CA VAL A 66 1.18 10.14 16.65
C VAL A 66 2.09 8.90 16.61
N CYS A 67 1.51 7.75 16.29
CA CYS A 67 2.24 6.53 15.98
C CYS A 67 1.87 6.05 14.58
N THR A 68 2.83 5.51 13.86
CA THR A 68 2.64 4.94 12.52
C THR A 68 3.04 3.48 12.52
N SER A 69 2.62 2.72 11.53
CA SER A 69 3.08 1.35 11.36
C SER A 69 3.46 1.07 9.91
N SER A 70 4.54 0.31 9.77
CA SER A 70 5.01 -0.27 8.52
C SER A 70 4.90 -1.78 8.66
N ILE A 71 4.03 -2.39 7.86
CA ILE A 71 3.64 -3.79 8.04
C ILE A 71 4.17 -4.71 6.94
N PHE A 72 4.60 -4.14 5.81
CA PHE A 72 5.25 -4.85 4.71
C PHE A 72 6.77 -4.86 4.86
N VAL A 73 7.22 -5.23 6.06
CA VAL A 73 8.64 -5.43 6.36
C VAL A 73 8.81 -6.90 6.69
N LEU A 74 9.67 -7.57 5.92
CA LEU A 74 10.03 -8.96 6.14
C LEU A 74 11.47 -9.08 6.63
N SER A 75 11.70 -10.14 7.39
CA SER A 75 12.98 -10.44 8.02
C SER A 75 14.11 -10.69 7.02
N LYS A 76 15.29 -10.15 7.33
CA LYS A 76 16.51 -10.25 6.53
C LYS A 76 17.71 -10.49 7.44
N THR A 77 18.69 -11.26 6.97
CA THR A 77 19.97 -11.50 7.66
C THR A 77 20.98 -10.37 7.43
N SER A 78 20.83 -9.64 6.33
CA SER A 78 21.60 -8.45 5.97
C SER A 78 20.71 -7.47 5.21
N TRP A 79 21.27 -6.32 4.80
CA TRP A 79 20.56 -5.33 3.98
C TRP A 79 19.90 -5.92 2.72
N ASP A 80 20.51 -6.95 2.11
CA ASP A 80 20.11 -7.54 0.83
C ASP A 80 19.85 -9.05 0.85
N THR A 81 19.88 -9.71 2.00
CA THR A 81 19.78 -11.18 2.07
C THR A 81 18.64 -11.59 2.98
N PHE A 82 17.73 -12.43 2.47
CA PHE A 82 16.61 -12.96 3.24
C PHE A 82 17.08 -13.81 4.43
N GLU A 83 16.26 -13.88 5.48
CA GLU A 83 16.41 -14.95 6.48
C GLU A 83 15.99 -16.30 5.87
N PRO A 84 16.66 -17.43 6.20
CA PRO A 84 16.24 -18.76 5.74
C PRO A 84 14.80 -19.10 6.14
N ASN A 85 14.38 -18.62 7.32
CA ASN A 85 12.99 -18.64 7.77
C ASN A 85 12.41 -17.24 7.61
N MET A 86 11.24 -17.13 6.99
CA MET A 86 10.64 -15.83 6.71
C MET A 86 9.67 -15.39 7.80
N TYR A 87 9.88 -14.18 8.30
CA TYR A 87 9.01 -13.57 9.29
C TYR A 87 8.48 -12.23 8.81
N TRP A 88 7.23 -11.98 9.14
CA TRP A 88 6.74 -10.61 9.30
C TRP A 88 7.56 -9.92 10.37
N ASN A 89 8.01 -8.70 10.11
CA ASN A 89 8.74 -7.85 11.04
C ASN A 89 8.06 -6.48 11.12
N PHE A 90 6.85 -6.45 11.68
CA PHE A 90 6.06 -5.23 11.81
C PHE A 90 6.81 -4.18 12.64
N VAL A 91 6.82 -2.95 12.15
CA VAL A 91 7.47 -1.82 12.80
C VAL A 91 6.42 -0.79 13.17
N LYS A 92 6.44 -0.32 14.41
CA LYS A 92 5.63 0.81 14.86
C LYS A 92 6.54 1.89 15.42
N VAL A 93 6.38 3.12 14.95
CA VAL A 93 7.22 4.26 15.32
C VAL A 93 6.32 5.37 15.83
N CYS A 94 6.66 5.99 16.95
CA CYS A 94 5.89 7.08 17.53
C CYS A 94 6.71 8.38 17.59
N ASP A 95 6.04 9.52 17.53
CA ASP A 95 6.63 10.88 17.47
C ASP A 95 7.41 11.33 18.73
N HIS A 96 7.54 10.44 19.71
CA HIS A 96 8.32 10.61 20.93
C HIS A 96 9.54 9.68 20.98
N GLY A 97 9.94 9.11 19.84
CA GLY A 97 11.16 8.33 19.67
C GLY A 97 11.03 6.85 20.05
N LEU A 98 9.88 6.41 20.55
CA LEU A 98 9.66 4.99 20.83
C LEU A 98 9.35 4.20 19.55
N VAL A 99 10.09 3.11 19.37
CA VAL A 99 9.90 2.14 18.29
C VAL A 99 9.60 0.77 18.89
N HIS A 100 8.60 0.09 18.34
CA HIS A 100 8.18 -1.24 18.77
C HIS A 100 8.18 -2.20 17.58
N PHE A 101 8.82 -3.35 17.74
CA PHE A 101 8.88 -4.40 16.73
C PHE A 101 7.98 -5.57 17.08
N GLY A 102 7.31 -6.12 16.08
CA GLY A 102 6.52 -7.35 16.18
C GLY A 102 6.96 -8.34 15.13
N LYS A 103 7.40 -9.53 15.54
CA LYS A 103 7.87 -10.59 14.65
C LYS A 103 6.98 -11.84 14.74
N THR A 104 6.56 -12.38 13.60
CA THR A 104 5.82 -13.65 13.51
C THR A 104 6.11 -14.34 12.19
N CYS A 105 5.99 -15.67 12.14
CA CYS A 105 6.23 -16.44 10.92
C CYS A 105 5.28 -16.03 9.79
N LEU A 106 5.81 -15.92 8.57
CA LEU A 106 4.99 -15.74 7.39
C LEU A 106 4.11 -16.99 7.18
N GLY A 107 2.78 -16.83 7.17
CA GLY A 107 1.87 -17.91 6.84
C GLY A 107 1.63 -18.96 7.94
N LYS A 108 2.02 -18.71 9.20
CA LYS A 108 1.72 -19.62 10.31
C LYS A 108 1.35 -18.84 11.57
N PRO A 109 0.35 -19.30 12.35
CA PRO A 109 0.00 -18.67 13.61
C PRO A 109 1.01 -19.17 14.66
N GLU A 110 2.10 -18.45 14.84
CA GLU A 110 3.02 -18.71 15.95
C GLU A 110 2.88 -17.64 17.02
N THR A 111 3.29 -17.99 18.25
CA THR A 111 3.36 -17.04 19.35
C THR A 111 4.21 -15.86 18.90
N PRO A 112 3.60 -14.66 18.75
CA PRO A 112 4.33 -13.48 18.35
C PRO A 112 5.49 -13.21 19.29
N SER A 113 6.63 -12.80 18.75
CA SER A 113 7.66 -12.15 19.54
C SER A 113 7.52 -10.64 19.37
N THR A 114 7.27 -9.95 20.48
CA THR A 114 7.24 -8.50 20.54
C THR A 114 8.43 -8.02 21.35
N SER A 115 9.17 -7.04 20.85
CA SER A 115 10.20 -6.38 21.65
C SER A 115 9.54 -5.38 22.60
N PRO A 116 10.11 -5.10 23.78
CA PRO A 116 9.81 -3.85 24.47
C PRO A 116 10.03 -2.65 23.53
N PRO A 117 9.29 -1.55 23.69
CA PRO A 117 9.57 -0.29 23.02
C PRO A 117 10.98 0.15 23.38
N THR A 118 11.73 0.48 22.34
CA THR A 118 13.10 0.96 22.48
C THR A 118 13.13 2.37 21.92
N GLY A 119 13.83 3.26 22.61
CA GLY A 119 14.13 4.58 22.08
C GLY A 119 15.04 4.48 20.86
N MET A 120 14.64 5.06 19.74
CA MET A 120 15.44 5.09 18.51
C MET A 120 15.34 6.46 17.85
N HIS A 121 16.44 6.89 17.26
CA HIS A 121 16.45 8.03 16.35
C HIS A 121 15.47 7.76 15.21
N SER A 122 14.61 8.72 14.89
CA SER A 122 13.73 8.63 13.72
C SER A 122 13.54 9.98 13.04
N ILE A 123 13.53 9.95 11.71
CA ILE A 123 13.27 11.10 10.85
C ILE A 123 11.96 10.85 10.11
N TRP A 124 11.04 11.80 10.21
CA TRP A 124 9.70 11.72 9.66
C TRP A 124 9.60 12.62 8.44
N PHE A 125 9.15 12.03 7.34
CA PHE A 125 8.89 12.74 6.10
C PHE A 125 7.40 12.80 5.86
N SER A 126 6.95 13.90 5.27
CA SER A 126 5.60 13.98 4.75
C SER A 126 5.57 14.52 3.34
N ARG A 127 4.56 14.10 2.60
CA ARG A 127 4.19 14.73 1.34
C ARG A 127 2.73 15.06 1.39
N ARG A 128 2.43 16.34 1.12
CA ARG A 128 1.07 16.85 1.16
C ARG A 128 0.22 16.24 0.04
N LEU A 129 -1.04 15.93 0.34
CA LEU A 129 -2.00 15.58 -0.71
C LEU A 129 -2.27 16.81 -1.58
N TRP A 130 -2.11 16.69 -2.90
CA TRP A 130 -2.37 17.82 -3.79
C TRP A 130 -3.83 18.21 -3.73
N LYS A 131 -4.02 19.51 -3.62
CA LYS A 131 -5.32 20.16 -3.76
C LYS A 131 -5.14 21.39 -4.63
N ASN A 132 -6.21 21.75 -5.33
CA ASN A 132 -6.40 23.10 -5.85
C ASN A 132 -6.39 24.10 -4.68
N GLN A 133 -5.19 24.51 -4.25
CA GLN A 133 -4.70 25.63 -3.44
C GLN A 133 -5.51 26.19 -2.24
N PHE A 134 -6.73 25.72 -1.93
CA PHE A 134 -7.66 26.46 -1.05
C PHE A 134 -8.42 25.65 0.00
N ARG A 135 -8.25 24.32 0.13
CA ARG A 135 -9.01 23.53 1.13
C ARG A 135 -8.12 22.61 1.93
N VAL A 136 -7.85 22.90 3.20
CA VAL A 136 -7.29 21.88 4.12
C VAL A 136 -8.34 20.81 4.47
N ASN A 137 -9.61 21.09 4.17
CA ASN A 137 -10.77 20.31 4.61
C ASN A 137 -10.95 18.99 3.84
N PRO A 138 -11.56 17.97 4.46
CA PRO A 138 -11.98 16.74 3.78
C PRO A 138 -12.91 17.03 2.59
N THR A 139 -12.93 16.14 1.60
CA THR A 139 -13.88 16.21 0.46
C THR A 139 -15.30 15.94 0.93
N TYR A 140 -15.46 15.08 1.94
CA TYR A 140 -16.73 14.76 2.58
C TYR A 140 -16.49 14.36 4.04
N CYS A 141 -17.45 14.64 4.91
CA CYS A 141 -17.45 14.18 6.30
C CYS A 141 -18.83 13.64 6.67
N ASN A 142 -18.88 12.58 7.45
CA ASN A 142 -20.11 12.08 8.06
C ASN A 142 -19.91 11.76 9.55
N LEU A 143 -20.99 11.89 10.33
CA LEU A 143 -21.09 11.35 11.68
C LEU A 143 -21.35 9.84 11.65
N ALA A 144 -21.30 9.21 12.82
CA ALA A 144 -21.62 7.81 13.06
C ALA A 144 -23.01 7.41 12.53
N ASP A 145 -24.01 8.28 12.64
CA ASP A 145 -25.35 8.05 12.10
C ASP A 145 -25.45 8.24 10.56
N GLY A 146 -24.35 8.58 9.91
CA GLY A 146 -24.27 8.85 8.47
C GLY A 146 -24.65 10.27 8.06
N SER A 147 -25.05 11.13 9.00
CA SER A 147 -25.38 12.52 8.69
C SER A 147 -24.15 13.28 8.20
N PRO A 148 -24.28 14.07 7.11
CA PRO A 148 -23.16 14.81 6.55
C PRO A 148 -22.81 16.02 7.44
N THR A 149 -21.52 16.25 7.67
CA THR A 149 -21.03 17.41 8.46
C THR A 149 -20.13 18.35 7.68
N CYS A 150 -19.60 17.91 6.54
CA CYS A 150 -18.79 18.74 5.66
C CYS A 150 -18.81 18.17 4.23
N GLY A 151 -18.54 19.03 3.25
CA GLY A 151 -18.37 18.62 1.85
C GLY A 151 -19.63 18.03 1.22
N ASN A 152 -19.45 17.30 0.11
CA ASN A 152 -20.54 16.68 -0.63
C ASN A 152 -20.17 15.25 -1.02
N VAL A 153 -21.05 14.28 -0.70
CA VAL A 153 -20.84 12.87 -1.03
C VAL A 153 -20.73 12.64 -2.54
N ARG A 154 -21.37 13.48 -3.37
CA ARG A 154 -21.25 13.40 -4.83
C ARG A 154 -19.84 13.72 -5.33
N ASP A 155 -19.16 14.67 -4.71
CA ASP A 155 -17.76 15.00 -5.06
C ASP A 155 -16.84 13.83 -4.71
N LEU A 156 -17.13 13.14 -3.60
CA LEU A 156 -16.42 11.93 -3.19
C LEU A 156 -16.68 10.75 -4.16
N ILE A 157 -17.93 10.54 -4.58
CA ILE A 157 -18.28 9.51 -5.58
C ILE A 157 -17.58 9.80 -6.91
N TYR A 158 -17.68 11.03 -7.40
CA TYR A 158 -17.03 11.45 -8.64
C TYR A 158 -15.52 11.21 -8.59
N ALA A 159 -14.85 11.62 -7.50
CA ALA A 159 -13.42 11.39 -7.32
C ALA A 159 -13.05 9.89 -7.41
N VAL A 160 -13.87 9.01 -6.83
CA VAL A 160 -13.65 7.55 -6.89
C VAL A 160 -13.85 7.01 -8.31
N GLU A 161 -14.89 7.46 -9.02
CA GLU A 161 -15.15 7.08 -10.40
C GLU A 161 -14.04 7.56 -11.36
N GLU A 162 -13.42 8.70 -11.05
CA GLU A 162 -12.23 9.25 -11.71
C GLU A 162 -10.91 8.66 -11.16
N GLY A 163 -10.97 7.49 -10.49
CA GLY A 163 -9.80 6.72 -10.11
C GLY A 163 -8.90 7.35 -9.06
N MET A 164 -9.33 8.43 -8.40
CA MET A 164 -8.53 9.14 -7.39
C MET A 164 -8.28 8.26 -6.15
N SER A 165 -7.21 8.54 -5.42
CA SER A 165 -6.91 7.81 -4.18
C SER A 165 -7.67 8.39 -3.00
N VAL A 166 -8.18 7.51 -2.13
CA VAL A 166 -9.00 7.89 -0.97
C VAL A 166 -8.26 7.54 0.31
N ARG A 167 -8.25 8.50 1.24
CA ARG A 167 -7.77 8.33 2.61
C ARG A 167 -8.90 8.65 3.58
N VAL A 168 -8.91 7.96 4.71
CA VAL A 168 -9.99 8.08 5.68
C VAL A 168 -9.41 8.32 7.06
N LEU A 169 -9.82 9.43 7.68
CA LEU A 169 -9.62 9.72 9.10
C LEU A 169 -10.89 9.33 9.85
N THR A 170 -10.74 8.50 10.87
CA THR A 170 -11.87 8.01 11.68
C THR A 170 -11.85 8.60 13.09
N ASN A 171 -13.03 8.98 13.59
CA ASN A 171 -13.27 9.58 14.91
C ASN A 171 -12.45 10.86 15.19
N PRO A 172 -12.46 11.86 14.28
CA PRO A 172 -11.73 13.10 14.47
C PRO A 172 -12.16 13.81 15.76
N GLY A 173 -11.18 14.42 16.44
CA GLY A 173 -11.41 15.12 17.72
C GLY A 173 -11.62 14.21 18.93
N ARG A 174 -11.66 12.88 18.75
CA ARG A 174 -11.74 11.92 19.86
C ARG A 174 -10.34 11.51 20.34
N ILE A 175 -10.32 10.86 21.50
CA ILE A 175 -9.10 10.34 22.15
C ILE A 175 -8.33 9.37 21.26
N LYS A 176 -9.02 8.59 20.40
CA LYS A 176 -8.38 7.61 19.50
C LYS A 176 -8.83 7.88 18.07
N GLN A 177 -7.86 8.16 17.21
CA GLN A 177 -8.10 8.42 15.79
C GLN A 177 -7.21 7.50 14.95
N PHE A 178 -7.69 7.16 13.76
CA PHE A 178 -6.97 6.31 12.82
C PHE A 178 -7.03 6.93 11.44
N ILE A 179 -5.89 6.98 10.75
CA ILE A 179 -5.78 7.40 9.36
C ILE A 179 -5.13 6.27 8.57
N PHE A 180 -5.67 6.01 7.38
CA PHE A 180 -5.15 4.98 6.48
C PHE A 180 -5.58 5.30 5.05
N SER A 181 -4.84 4.75 4.10
CA SER A 181 -5.23 4.73 2.69
C SER A 181 -6.19 3.57 2.45
N ALA A 182 -7.28 3.82 1.72
CA ALA A 182 -8.18 2.76 1.31
C ALA A 182 -7.50 1.88 0.25
N HIS A 183 -7.44 0.56 0.49
CA HIS A 183 -6.88 -0.39 -0.47
C HIS A 183 -7.86 -0.65 -1.63
N ARG A 184 -9.16 -0.67 -1.30
CA ARG A 184 -10.26 -0.69 -2.27
C ARG A 184 -11.31 0.32 -1.89
N VAL A 185 -11.87 1.01 -2.88
CA VAL A 185 -13.06 1.84 -2.72
C VAL A 185 -14.12 1.36 -3.69
N GLU A 186 -15.37 1.40 -3.27
CA GLU A 186 -16.52 0.91 -4.01
C GLU A 186 -17.62 1.98 -3.98
N VAL A 187 -18.22 2.24 -5.14
CA VAL A 187 -19.37 3.15 -5.27
C VAL A 187 -20.66 2.38 -5.02
N LEU A 188 -21.38 2.78 -3.97
CA LEU A 188 -22.66 2.21 -3.57
C LEU A 188 -23.79 2.96 -4.29
N ARG A 189 -24.04 2.62 -5.56
CA ARG A 189 -25.00 3.32 -6.41
C ARG A 189 -26.40 3.44 -5.79
N ASP A 190 -26.90 2.35 -5.22
CA ASP A 190 -28.24 2.31 -4.60
C ASP A 190 -28.33 3.13 -3.31
N LYS A 191 -27.20 3.37 -2.65
CA LYS A 191 -27.12 4.11 -1.38
C LYS A 191 -26.58 5.53 -1.53
N CYS A 192 -26.31 5.97 -2.77
CA CYS A 192 -25.69 7.27 -3.06
C CYS A 192 -24.46 7.56 -2.18
N GLY A 193 -23.56 6.58 -2.06
CA GLY A 193 -22.39 6.67 -1.19
C GLY A 193 -21.23 5.84 -1.67
N ILE A 194 -20.21 5.71 -0.81
CA ILE A 194 -19.07 4.83 -1.06
C ILE A 194 -18.81 3.91 0.14
N ALA A 195 -18.11 2.81 -0.11
CA ALA A 195 -17.49 1.97 0.91
C ALA A 195 -15.99 1.83 0.63
N SER A 196 -15.16 2.00 1.65
CA SER A 196 -13.72 1.72 1.59
C SER A 196 -13.40 0.44 2.36
N GLN A 197 -12.48 -0.36 1.83
CA GLN A 197 -11.85 -1.46 2.55
C GLN A 197 -10.39 -1.16 2.87
N THR A 198 -9.99 -1.58 4.06
CA THR A 198 -8.58 -1.66 4.49
C THR A 198 -8.33 -3.05 5.03
N VAL A 199 -7.56 -3.84 4.29
CA VAL A 199 -7.26 -5.25 4.63
C VAL A 199 -5.97 -5.37 5.44
N TRP A 200 -4.99 -4.52 5.13
CA TRP A 200 -3.67 -4.56 5.72
C TRP A 200 -3.58 -3.58 6.89
N ARG A 201 -3.82 -4.10 8.10
CA ARG A 201 -3.54 -3.39 9.35
C ARG A 201 -3.29 -4.43 10.43
N VAL A 202 -2.28 -4.21 11.27
CA VAL A 202 -1.98 -5.15 12.36
C VAL A 202 -2.58 -4.65 13.68
N ALA A 203 -3.13 -5.59 14.44
CA ALA A 203 -3.65 -5.36 15.77
C ALA A 203 -2.64 -4.65 16.68
N SER A 204 -3.13 -3.61 17.34
CA SER A 204 -2.32 -2.83 18.29
C SER A 204 -3.07 -2.67 19.61
N LYS A 205 -2.32 -2.78 20.71
CA LYS A 205 -2.74 -2.43 22.07
C LYS A 205 -2.20 -1.06 22.40
N THR A 206 -2.88 -0.34 23.29
CA THR A 206 -2.33 0.89 23.84
C THR A 206 -1.95 0.68 25.29
N GLY A 207 -0.80 1.21 25.68
CA GLY A 207 -0.41 1.32 27.07
C GLY A 207 -1.43 2.10 27.88
N LEU A 208 -1.62 1.69 29.14
CA LEU A 208 -2.49 2.40 30.08
C LEU A 208 -1.86 3.72 30.56
N TYR A 209 -0.51 3.80 30.60
CA TYR A 209 0.21 4.86 31.31
C TYR A 209 1.23 5.64 30.49
N ASP A 210 1.78 5.09 29.40
CA ASP A 210 2.91 5.68 28.67
C ASP A 210 2.54 6.22 27.28
N PHE A 211 1.24 6.28 26.97
CA PHE A 211 0.65 6.69 25.68
C PHE A 211 1.14 5.92 24.44
N SER A 212 2.11 5.01 24.62
CA SER A 212 2.73 4.26 23.54
C SER A 212 1.78 3.18 23.04
N GLN A 213 1.88 2.90 21.75
CA GLN A 213 1.21 1.77 21.13
C GLN A 213 2.19 0.62 20.91
N TRP A 214 1.66 -0.57 21.09
CA TRP A 214 2.38 -1.83 21.04
C TRP A 214 1.59 -2.75 20.13
N PHE A 215 2.25 -3.67 19.45
CA PHE A 215 1.50 -4.78 18.86
C PHE A 215 0.91 -5.64 19.99
N THR A 216 -0.23 -6.27 19.72
CA THR A 216 -0.82 -7.23 20.66
C THR A 216 0.05 -8.47 20.78
N THR A 217 -0.02 -9.19 21.91
CA THR A 217 0.69 -10.48 22.09
C THR A 217 0.17 -11.60 21.18
N THR A 218 -0.90 -11.33 20.45
CA THR A 218 -1.47 -12.19 19.41
C THR A 218 -1.75 -11.29 18.22
N PHE A 219 -1.15 -11.56 17.06
CA PHE A 219 -1.30 -10.68 15.90
C PHE A 219 -2.55 -11.02 15.10
N TYR A 220 -3.34 -10.00 14.79
CA TYR A 220 -4.52 -10.11 13.95
C TYR A 220 -4.40 -9.11 12.81
N TRP A 221 -4.88 -9.51 11.64
CA TRP A 221 -5.28 -8.55 10.62
C TRP A 221 -6.50 -7.78 11.12
N PHE A 222 -6.54 -6.48 10.88
CA PHE A 222 -7.69 -5.63 11.12
C PHE A 222 -8.31 -5.27 9.78
N VAL A 223 -9.13 -6.18 9.27
CA VAL A 223 -9.86 -5.98 8.03
C VAL A 223 -11.07 -5.11 8.35
N THR A 224 -11.10 -3.91 7.77
CA THR A 224 -12.15 -2.93 8.05
C THR A 224 -12.86 -2.51 6.77
N LEU A 225 -14.19 -2.43 6.84
CA LEU A 225 -15.03 -1.80 5.85
C LEU A 225 -15.66 -0.57 6.49
N LYS A 226 -15.62 0.56 5.80
CA LYS A 226 -16.25 1.81 6.25
C LYS A 226 -17.05 2.44 5.13
N SER A 227 -18.21 3.00 5.43
CA SER A 227 -19.03 3.69 4.44
C SER A 227 -19.21 5.17 4.74
N SER A 228 -19.55 5.93 3.70
CA SER A 228 -19.97 7.33 3.80
C SER A 228 -21.30 7.52 4.55
N SER A 229 -21.99 6.42 4.88
CA SER A 229 -23.19 6.39 5.73
C SER A 229 -22.89 6.08 7.20
N GLY A 230 -21.62 6.09 7.61
CA GLY A 230 -21.20 5.88 9.00
C GLY A 230 -21.03 4.41 9.42
N THR A 231 -21.39 3.45 8.57
CA THR A 231 -21.23 2.02 8.86
C THR A 231 -19.76 1.66 8.95
N LYS A 232 -19.40 0.84 9.95
CA LYS A 232 -18.06 0.30 10.17
C LYS A 232 -18.17 -1.18 10.50
N GLU A 233 -17.71 -2.02 9.59
CA GLU A 233 -17.55 -3.45 9.83
C GLU A 233 -16.07 -3.76 10.09
N VAL A 234 -15.80 -4.60 11.08
CA VAL A 234 -14.43 -5.03 11.41
C VAL A 234 -14.39 -6.54 11.57
N SER A 235 -13.47 -7.18 10.86
CA SER A 235 -13.08 -8.57 11.08
C SER A 235 -11.62 -8.65 11.55
N ARG A 236 -11.32 -9.65 12.39
CA ARG A 236 -10.03 -9.80 13.06
C ARG A 236 -9.45 -11.22 12.95
N PRO A 237 -9.19 -11.71 11.73
CA PRO A 237 -8.54 -13.01 11.57
C PRO A 237 -7.11 -12.96 12.08
N HIS A 238 -6.64 -14.07 12.64
CA HIS A 238 -5.25 -14.23 13.05
C HIS A 238 -4.31 -14.10 11.85
N ILE A 239 -3.13 -13.54 12.07
CA ILE A 239 -2.09 -13.56 11.04
C ILE A 239 -1.57 -15.00 10.90
N GLY A 240 -1.59 -15.51 9.68
CA GLY A 240 -1.17 -16.88 9.37
C GLY A 240 -2.19 -17.96 9.74
N SER A 241 -3.45 -17.62 10.04
CA SER A 241 -4.49 -18.62 10.28
C SER A 241 -5.85 -18.20 9.72
N ALA A 242 -6.61 -19.21 9.29
CA ALA A 242 -8.03 -19.09 8.93
C ALA A 242 -8.95 -18.73 10.09
N THR A 243 -8.50 -18.96 11.33
CA THR A 243 -9.33 -18.79 12.52
C THR A 243 -9.45 -17.31 12.89
N SER A 244 -10.66 -16.90 13.28
CA SER A 244 -10.90 -15.62 13.94
C SER A 244 -11.23 -15.89 15.40
N ASP A 245 -10.43 -15.38 16.33
CA ASP A 245 -10.75 -15.46 17.77
C ASP A 245 -11.96 -14.59 18.15
N ARG A 246 -12.31 -13.62 17.30
CA ARG A 246 -13.34 -12.64 17.62
C ARG A 246 -14.34 -12.54 16.48
N GLN A 247 -15.63 -12.64 16.83
CA GLN A 247 -16.70 -12.36 15.88
C GLN A 247 -16.43 -11.00 15.22
N SER A 248 -16.63 -10.97 13.89
CA SER A 248 -16.76 -9.71 13.15
C SER A 248 -17.81 -8.87 13.87
N PHE A 249 -17.54 -7.58 14.06
CA PHE A 249 -18.50 -6.68 14.68
C PHE A 249 -18.81 -5.54 13.74
N SER A 250 -20.08 -5.14 13.78
CA SER A 250 -20.58 -3.97 13.11
C SER A 250 -20.81 -2.88 14.14
N ASP A 251 -20.41 -1.67 13.82
CA ASP A 251 -20.61 -0.49 14.63
C ASP A 251 -20.69 0.73 13.69
N THR A 252 -20.88 1.91 14.25
CA THR A 252 -20.88 3.17 13.52
C THR A 252 -19.60 3.95 13.80
N THR A 253 -19.28 4.92 12.95
CA THR A 253 -18.09 5.75 13.16
C THR A 253 -18.14 7.06 12.38
N ASP A 254 -17.62 8.13 12.98
CA ASP A 254 -17.41 9.40 12.30
C ASP A 254 -16.25 9.25 11.31
N ASN A 255 -16.41 9.69 10.05
CA ASN A 255 -15.38 9.57 9.01
C ASN A 255 -15.18 10.87 8.26
N TYR A 256 -13.92 11.26 8.08
CA TYR A 256 -13.48 12.36 7.24
C TYR A 256 -12.72 11.77 6.04
N TRP A 257 -13.21 12.08 4.84
CA TRP A 257 -12.77 11.47 3.58
C TRP A 257 -11.89 12.46 2.80
N PHE A 258 -10.64 12.08 2.56
CA PHE A 258 -9.66 12.87 1.84
C PHE A 258 -9.40 12.24 0.47
N ILE A 259 -9.26 13.10 -0.54
CA ILE A 259 -8.96 12.71 -1.92
C ILE A 259 -7.56 13.22 -2.27
N ASP A 260 -6.77 12.33 -2.88
CA ASP A 260 -5.57 12.69 -3.62
C ASP A 260 -5.94 12.85 -5.09
N TYR A 261 -5.87 14.09 -5.60
CA TYR A 261 -6.27 14.44 -6.97
C TYR A 261 -5.19 14.19 -8.02
N CYS A 262 -4.05 13.60 -7.64
CA CYS A 262 -2.91 13.40 -8.54
C CYS A 262 -3.04 12.15 -9.42
N TRP A 263 -4.16 11.99 -10.10
CA TRP A 263 -4.44 10.85 -10.95
C TRP A 263 -5.11 11.32 -12.23
N ASP A 264 -4.54 10.94 -13.38
CA ASP A 264 -5.06 11.27 -14.69
C ASP A 264 -5.55 10.02 -15.41
N HIS A 265 -6.71 10.11 -16.06
CA HIS A 265 -7.26 9.07 -16.91
C HIS A 265 -6.52 9.01 -18.24
N VAL A 266 -5.86 7.88 -18.53
CA VAL A 266 -5.03 7.75 -19.74
C VAL A 266 -5.48 6.66 -20.69
N PHE A 267 -6.25 5.69 -20.22
CA PHE A 267 -6.67 4.56 -21.05
C PHE A 267 -7.95 3.92 -20.51
N SER A 268 -8.85 3.51 -21.39
CA SER A 268 -9.96 2.61 -21.05
C SER A 268 -10.14 1.57 -22.13
N GLN A 269 -10.63 0.40 -21.72
CA GLN A 269 -11.10 -0.64 -22.62
C GLN A 269 -12.51 -1.10 -22.26
N ASN A 270 -13.23 -1.61 -23.26
CA ASN A 270 -14.45 -2.39 -23.03
C ASN A 270 -14.12 -3.84 -22.63
N SER A 271 -15.15 -4.66 -22.39
CA SER A 271 -14.97 -6.07 -22.01
C SER A 271 -14.24 -6.90 -23.07
N SER A 272 -14.35 -6.55 -24.36
CA SER A 272 -13.60 -7.23 -25.43
C SER A 272 -12.15 -6.77 -25.55
N GLY A 273 -11.65 -5.92 -24.65
CA GLY A 273 -10.28 -5.38 -24.71
C GLY A 273 -10.07 -4.29 -25.75
N VAL A 274 -11.15 -3.81 -26.39
CA VAL A 274 -11.06 -2.73 -27.37
C VAL A 274 -10.99 -1.40 -26.64
N ALA A 275 -10.00 -0.58 -27.00
CA ALA A 275 -9.80 0.74 -26.44
C ALA A 275 -11.04 1.62 -26.68
N THR A 276 -11.55 2.25 -25.62
CA THR A 276 -12.66 3.20 -25.67
C THR A 276 -12.21 4.63 -25.38
N LEU A 277 -11.07 4.80 -24.71
CA LEU A 277 -10.43 6.09 -24.47
C LEU A 277 -8.91 5.91 -24.42
N GLY A 278 -8.18 6.92 -24.94
CA GLY A 278 -6.72 6.95 -24.94
C GLY A 278 -6.11 5.80 -25.74
N SER A 279 -4.86 5.46 -25.43
CA SER A 279 -4.18 4.32 -26.08
C SER A 279 -3.35 3.50 -25.11
N LYS A 280 -3.26 2.20 -25.37
CA LYS A 280 -2.39 1.29 -24.61
C LYS A 280 -0.93 1.77 -24.64
N GLN A 281 -0.47 2.31 -25.77
CA GLN A 281 0.88 2.85 -25.92
C GLN A 281 1.13 4.06 -25.01
N GLU A 282 0.15 4.94 -24.85
CA GLU A 282 0.24 6.06 -23.92
C GLU A 282 0.36 5.58 -22.47
N LEU A 283 -0.46 4.61 -22.06
CA LEU A 283 -0.35 3.98 -20.75
C LEU A 283 1.04 3.34 -20.55
N LEU A 284 1.55 2.59 -21.54
CA LEU A 284 2.91 2.03 -21.54
C LEU A 284 3.96 3.13 -21.31
N ASN A 285 3.90 4.20 -22.10
CA ASN A 285 4.85 5.32 -22.02
C ASN A 285 4.82 5.98 -20.64
N MET A 286 3.65 6.12 -20.01
CA MET A 286 3.54 6.66 -18.66
C MET A 286 4.15 5.70 -17.62
N MET A 287 3.91 4.40 -17.71
CA MET A 287 4.51 3.43 -16.80
C MET A 287 6.03 3.40 -16.89
N PHE A 288 6.60 3.46 -18.10
CA PHE A 288 8.06 3.56 -18.30
C PHE A 288 8.66 4.90 -17.85
N LYS A 289 7.83 5.90 -17.51
CA LYS A 289 8.25 7.10 -16.76
C LYS A 289 8.15 6.92 -15.25
N GLY A 290 8.00 5.69 -14.76
CA GLY A 290 7.90 5.38 -13.33
C GLY A 290 6.53 5.63 -12.70
N ARG A 291 5.50 5.93 -13.50
CA ARG A 291 4.18 6.31 -12.97
C ARG A 291 3.49 5.11 -12.31
N ARG A 292 2.83 5.35 -11.17
CA ARG A 292 1.94 4.37 -10.54
C ARG A 292 0.60 4.32 -11.29
N VAL A 293 -0.11 3.21 -11.15
CA VAL A 293 -1.37 2.96 -11.86
C VAL A 293 -2.48 2.62 -10.89
N ARG A 294 -3.66 3.17 -11.15
CA ARG A 294 -4.94 2.81 -10.51
C ARG A 294 -5.91 2.35 -11.58
N ILE A 295 -6.84 1.49 -11.18
CA ILE A 295 -7.83 0.89 -12.07
C ILE A 295 -9.21 1.09 -11.47
N VAL A 296 -10.13 1.53 -12.32
CA VAL A 296 -11.57 1.59 -12.03
C VAL A 296 -12.29 0.57 -12.90
N PHE A 297 -13.07 -0.31 -12.27
CA PHE A 297 -13.82 -1.38 -12.93
C PHE A 297 -15.03 -1.76 -12.07
N ASP A 298 -16.19 -1.98 -12.67
CA ASP A 298 -17.42 -2.43 -11.96
C ASP A 298 -17.74 -1.65 -10.67
N GLY A 299 -17.52 -0.32 -10.68
CA GLY A 299 -17.75 0.54 -9.51
C GLY A 299 -16.68 0.46 -8.41
N TYR A 300 -15.63 -0.34 -8.59
CA TYR A 300 -14.46 -0.41 -7.72
C TYR A 300 -13.33 0.49 -8.23
N ALA A 301 -12.58 1.09 -7.31
CA ALA A 301 -11.33 1.80 -7.58
C ALA A 301 -10.20 1.27 -6.70
N MET A 302 -9.07 0.90 -7.30
CA MET A 302 -7.93 0.28 -6.61
C MET A 302 -6.59 0.72 -7.21
N GLY A 303 -5.53 0.75 -6.39
CA GLY A 303 -4.16 0.83 -6.87
C GLY A 303 -3.63 -0.53 -7.28
N ALA A 304 -2.86 -0.58 -8.37
CA ALA A 304 -2.11 -1.77 -8.73
C ALA A 304 -0.98 -2.01 -7.72
N ASP A 305 -0.97 -3.17 -7.07
CA ASP A 305 0.10 -3.59 -6.17
C ASP A 305 1.39 -3.86 -6.97
N ASN A 306 1.23 -4.49 -8.12
CA ASN A 306 2.27 -4.65 -9.13
C ASN A 306 1.65 -4.69 -10.53
N ILE A 307 2.50 -4.49 -11.55
CA ILE A 307 2.10 -4.60 -12.95
C ILE A 307 3.14 -5.42 -13.68
N VAL A 308 2.67 -6.39 -14.46
CA VAL A 308 3.48 -7.16 -15.39
C VAL A 308 3.08 -6.76 -16.80
N ILE A 309 4.08 -6.49 -17.63
CA ILE A 309 3.90 -6.35 -19.07
C ILE A 309 4.48 -7.59 -19.71
N GLN A 310 3.69 -8.27 -20.54
CA GLN A 310 4.15 -9.42 -21.31
C GLN A 310 3.53 -9.37 -22.71
N ASN A 311 4.36 -9.37 -23.76
CA ASN A 311 3.92 -9.34 -25.17
C ASN A 311 2.88 -8.22 -25.44
N ASP A 312 3.20 -7.00 -24.99
CA ASP A 312 2.33 -5.81 -25.05
C ASP A 312 1.00 -5.90 -24.28
N ILE A 313 0.77 -6.94 -23.48
CA ILE A 313 -0.38 -7.00 -22.56
C ILE A 313 0.08 -6.47 -21.20
N ILE A 314 -0.62 -5.47 -20.70
CA ILE A 314 -0.40 -4.93 -19.36
C ILE A 314 -1.39 -5.61 -18.43
N THR A 315 -0.87 -6.27 -17.39
CA THR A 315 -1.65 -6.97 -16.37
C THR A 315 -1.33 -6.40 -15.01
N ALA A 316 -2.33 -5.85 -14.33
CA ALA A 316 -2.20 -5.38 -12.96
C ALA A 316 -2.70 -6.42 -11.96
N GLN A 317 -1.97 -6.60 -10.87
CA GLN A 317 -2.45 -7.37 -9.72
C GLN A 317 -3.05 -6.44 -8.66
N LEU A 318 -4.20 -6.84 -8.11
CA LEU A 318 -4.97 -6.12 -7.10
C LEU A 318 -5.21 -7.06 -5.91
N LEU A 319 -4.36 -6.97 -4.90
CA LEU A 319 -4.26 -7.91 -3.76
C LEU A 319 -4.90 -7.34 -2.48
N GLY A 320 -5.06 -6.02 -2.39
CA GLY A 320 -5.60 -5.33 -1.22
C GLY A 320 -7.13 -5.38 -1.05
N GLN A 321 -7.76 -6.56 -1.17
CA GLN A 321 -9.22 -6.68 -1.10
C GLN A 321 -9.71 -8.00 -0.52
N VAL A 322 -10.87 -7.93 0.14
CA VAL A 322 -11.61 -9.10 0.61
C VAL A 322 -13.05 -9.09 0.07
N VAL A 323 -13.68 -10.25 0.05
CA VAL A 323 -15.10 -10.35 -0.28
C VAL A 323 -15.92 -9.58 0.76
N SER A 324 -16.85 -8.75 0.31
CA SER A 324 -17.84 -8.08 1.14
C SER A 324 -19.21 -8.22 0.50
N LYS A 325 -20.26 -8.30 1.32
CA LYS A 325 -21.64 -8.23 0.87
C LYS A 325 -22.00 -6.76 0.67
N THR A 326 -21.93 -6.29 -0.56
CA THR A 326 -22.07 -4.88 -0.95
C THR A 326 -23.44 -4.30 -0.52
N GLU A 327 -24.50 -5.08 -0.69
CA GLU A 327 -25.87 -4.73 -0.26
C GLU A 327 -25.97 -4.48 1.25
N THR A 328 -25.30 -5.29 2.07
CA THR A 328 -25.39 -5.20 3.54
C THR A 328 -24.22 -4.48 4.19
N LEU A 329 -23.17 -4.15 3.42
CA LEU A 329 -21.89 -3.61 3.90
C LEU A 329 -21.25 -4.48 4.98
N GLN A 330 -21.39 -5.81 4.85
CA GLN A 330 -20.89 -6.77 5.82
C GLN A 330 -19.71 -7.56 5.30
N LEU A 331 -18.84 -7.95 6.23
CA LEU A 331 -17.76 -8.89 5.99
C LEU A 331 -18.27 -10.31 6.31
N PRO A 332 -17.96 -11.31 5.50
CA PRO A 332 -18.31 -12.69 5.83
C PRO A 332 -17.63 -13.13 7.13
N GLY A 333 -18.26 -14.06 7.86
CA GLY A 333 -17.72 -14.58 9.12
C GLY A 333 -16.33 -15.21 8.97
N ASN A 334 -16.11 -15.92 7.85
CA ASN A 334 -14.78 -16.30 7.39
C ASN A 334 -14.34 -15.28 6.33
N VAL A 335 -13.31 -14.50 6.62
CA VAL A 335 -12.80 -13.50 5.67
C VAL A 335 -12.19 -14.22 4.46
N ILE A 336 -12.64 -13.85 3.26
CA ILE A 336 -12.16 -14.42 2.00
C ILE A 336 -11.32 -13.35 1.31
N SER A 337 -10.03 -13.62 1.15
CA SER A 337 -9.12 -12.83 0.33
C SER A 337 -9.49 -12.98 -1.14
N LYS A 338 -9.44 -11.87 -1.89
CA LYS A 338 -9.74 -11.86 -3.32
C LYS A 338 -8.50 -11.40 -4.08
N LEU A 339 -7.85 -12.32 -4.78
CA LEU A 339 -6.69 -12.04 -5.62
C LEU A 339 -7.18 -11.78 -7.04
N VAL A 340 -6.87 -10.60 -7.59
CA VAL A 340 -7.37 -10.21 -8.91
C VAL A 340 -6.23 -9.83 -9.84
N ARG A 341 -6.31 -10.30 -11.09
CA ARG A 341 -5.52 -9.80 -12.24
C ARG A 341 -6.49 -9.15 -13.23
N ILE A 342 -6.19 -7.93 -13.66
CA ILE A 342 -6.92 -7.26 -14.75
C ILE A 342 -5.92 -6.90 -15.84
N SER A 343 -6.29 -7.23 -17.07
CA SER A 343 -5.44 -7.07 -18.24
C SER A 343 -6.04 -6.08 -19.23
N THR A 344 -5.18 -5.38 -19.99
CA THR A 344 -5.62 -4.41 -21.01
C THR A 344 -6.36 -5.04 -22.20
N ASN A 345 -6.31 -6.35 -22.35
CA ASN A 345 -7.10 -7.12 -23.32
C ASN A 345 -8.54 -7.41 -22.82
N GLY A 346 -8.95 -6.83 -21.69
CA GLY A 346 -10.29 -6.98 -21.13
C GLY A 346 -10.45 -8.19 -20.21
N GLU A 347 -9.44 -9.07 -20.12
CA GLU A 347 -9.51 -10.23 -19.23
C GLU A 347 -9.41 -9.81 -17.77
N ILE A 348 -10.27 -10.40 -16.95
CA ILE A 348 -10.17 -10.36 -15.50
C ILE A 348 -10.16 -11.78 -14.98
N PHE A 349 -9.21 -12.03 -14.09
CA PHE A 349 -9.12 -13.26 -13.34
C PHE A 349 -9.25 -12.93 -11.85
N THR A 350 -10.06 -13.72 -11.15
CA THR A 350 -10.30 -13.59 -9.72
C THR A 350 -10.16 -14.96 -9.07
N ASP A 351 -9.26 -15.07 -8.10
CA ASP A 351 -9.22 -16.20 -7.19
C ASP A 351 -9.65 -15.78 -5.78
N LEU A 352 -10.37 -16.67 -5.13
CA LEU A 352 -10.88 -16.51 -3.78
C LEU A 352 -10.16 -17.51 -2.88
N TYR A 353 -9.52 -17.01 -1.83
CA TYR A 353 -8.83 -17.82 -0.83
C TYR A 353 -9.36 -17.49 0.56
N GLN A 354 -9.48 -18.49 1.43
CA GLN A 354 -9.73 -18.19 2.84
C GLN A 354 -8.52 -17.43 3.39
N LEU A 355 -8.74 -16.25 3.97
CA LEU A 355 -7.65 -15.40 4.43
C LEU A 355 -6.83 -16.13 5.50
N GLY A 356 -5.51 -16.13 5.33
CA GLY A 356 -4.58 -16.79 6.25
C GLY A 356 -4.36 -18.28 5.96
N THR A 357 -4.89 -18.83 4.86
CA THR A 357 -4.62 -20.21 4.42
C THR A 357 -4.38 -20.27 2.91
N SER A 358 -3.94 -21.43 2.43
CA SER A 358 -3.82 -21.78 1.01
C SER A 358 -5.13 -22.30 0.40
N LEU A 359 -6.21 -22.37 1.18
CA LEU A 359 -7.47 -22.99 0.77
C LEU A 359 -8.19 -22.13 -0.28
N LYS A 360 -8.21 -22.63 -1.52
CA LYS A 360 -8.96 -22.02 -2.63
C LYS A 360 -10.47 -22.25 -2.44
N MET A 361 -11.21 -21.16 -2.33
CA MET A 361 -12.66 -21.13 -2.16
C MET A 361 -13.40 -21.04 -3.50
N GLY A 362 -12.73 -20.56 -4.54
CA GLY A 362 -13.29 -20.45 -5.88
C GLY A 362 -12.38 -19.65 -6.81
N SER A 363 -12.68 -19.73 -8.10
CA SER A 363 -12.04 -18.95 -9.15
C SER A 363 -13.06 -18.48 -10.16
N ASN A 364 -12.77 -17.37 -10.83
CA ASN A 364 -13.58 -16.88 -11.94
C ASN A 364 -12.68 -16.20 -12.97
N ARG A 365 -12.85 -16.57 -14.23
CA ARG A 365 -12.27 -15.89 -15.38
C ARG A 365 -13.40 -15.32 -16.22
N SER A 366 -13.32 -14.03 -16.50
CA SER A 366 -14.32 -13.35 -17.30
C SER A 366 -13.69 -12.16 -18.01
N THR A 367 -14.54 -11.33 -18.63
CA THR A 367 -14.13 -10.13 -19.32
C THR A 367 -14.79 -8.91 -18.69
N ILE A 368 -14.07 -7.79 -18.59
CA ILE A 368 -14.55 -6.59 -17.92
C ILE A 368 -14.07 -5.31 -18.63
N ALA A 369 -14.93 -4.29 -18.62
CA ALA A 369 -14.51 -2.94 -18.98
C ALA A 369 -13.73 -2.31 -17.82
N ALA A 370 -12.64 -1.61 -18.12
CA ALA A 370 -11.81 -0.99 -17.10
C ALA A 370 -11.23 0.34 -17.59
N SER A 371 -11.03 1.25 -16.66
CA SER A 371 -10.37 2.54 -16.85
C SER A 371 -9.08 2.58 -16.04
N TRP A 372 -8.01 3.07 -16.65
CA TRP A 372 -6.65 3.07 -16.11
C TRP A 372 -6.19 4.51 -15.92
N PHE A 373 -5.76 4.78 -14.70
CA PHE A 373 -5.35 6.09 -14.25
C PHE A 373 -3.88 6.04 -13.84
N VAL A 374 -3.13 7.10 -14.10
CA VAL A 374 -1.72 7.20 -13.73
C VAL A 374 -1.45 8.37 -12.79
N ASP A 375 -0.49 8.18 -11.90
CA ASP A 375 -0.07 9.22 -10.94
C ASP A 375 0.52 10.44 -11.67
N THR A 376 0.02 11.64 -11.40
CA THR A 376 0.47 12.87 -12.09
C THR A 376 1.72 13.51 -11.48
N ARG A 377 2.20 13.00 -10.33
CA ARG A 377 3.47 13.42 -9.71
C ARG A 377 4.69 13.02 -10.54
N LEU A 378 5.71 13.87 -10.54
CA LEU A 378 6.92 13.64 -11.34
C LEU A 378 7.80 12.51 -10.77
N TRP A 379 7.65 11.32 -11.32
CA TRP A 379 8.61 10.24 -11.11
C TRP A 379 9.86 10.45 -11.96
N ARG A 380 11.03 10.52 -11.31
CA ARG A 380 12.33 10.77 -11.94
C ARG A 380 13.17 9.51 -11.96
N LEU A 381 13.64 9.12 -13.14
CA LEU A 381 14.69 8.10 -13.28
C LEU A 381 15.99 8.65 -12.70
N VAL A 382 16.42 8.14 -11.55
CA VAL A 382 17.65 8.59 -10.87
C VAL A 382 18.82 7.62 -11.03
N LEU A 383 18.52 6.35 -11.33
CA LEU A 383 19.51 5.33 -11.64
C LEU A 383 18.88 4.34 -12.63
N GLY A 384 19.61 3.98 -13.67
CA GLY A 384 19.32 2.80 -14.50
C GLY A 384 20.54 1.89 -14.50
N THR A 385 20.35 0.59 -14.26
CA THR A 385 21.43 -0.40 -14.26
C THR A 385 21.25 -1.43 -15.36
N ASP A 386 22.36 -1.88 -15.94
CA ASP A 386 22.38 -3.07 -16.81
C ASP A 386 22.25 -4.37 -15.99
N LEU A 387 22.35 -5.52 -16.67
CA LEU A 387 22.30 -6.85 -16.05
C LEU A 387 23.43 -7.09 -15.02
N ASN A 388 24.55 -6.36 -15.11
CA ASN A 388 25.70 -6.50 -14.22
C ASN A 388 25.66 -5.50 -13.06
N GLY A 389 24.64 -4.65 -12.98
CA GLY A 389 24.56 -3.57 -11.99
C GLY A 389 25.38 -2.34 -12.33
N LEU A 390 25.91 -2.24 -13.57
CA LEU A 390 26.61 -1.06 -14.03
C LEU A 390 25.59 0.04 -14.36
N ALA A 391 25.83 1.24 -13.85
CA ALA A 391 24.97 2.38 -14.10
C ALA A 391 25.06 2.79 -15.58
N ILE A 392 23.93 2.75 -16.28
CA ILE A 392 23.75 3.23 -17.66
C ILE A 392 23.05 4.59 -17.70
N VAL A 393 22.32 4.95 -16.64
CA VAL A 393 21.66 6.26 -16.47
C VAL A 393 21.84 6.69 -15.01
N GLY A 394 22.12 7.97 -14.77
CA GLY A 394 22.23 8.52 -13.41
C GLY A 394 23.35 7.87 -12.59
N SER A 395 23.19 7.84 -11.27
CA SER A 395 24.20 7.27 -10.37
C SER A 395 23.61 6.72 -9.07
N LYS A 396 24.32 5.78 -8.42
CA LYS A 396 23.96 5.29 -7.09
C LYS A 396 23.93 6.42 -6.05
N LEU A 397 24.79 7.43 -6.21
CA LEU A 397 24.83 8.60 -5.34
C LEU A 397 23.56 9.46 -5.47
N ASP A 398 23.02 9.62 -6.67
CA ASP A 398 21.80 10.40 -6.90
C ASP A 398 20.58 9.68 -6.33
N LEU A 399 20.49 8.36 -6.52
CA LEU A 399 19.49 7.53 -5.85
C LEU A 399 19.61 7.69 -4.33
N ARG A 400 20.83 7.58 -3.77
CA ARG A 400 21.07 7.74 -2.33
C ARG A 400 20.58 9.08 -1.80
N LYS A 401 20.95 10.18 -2.45
CA LYS A 401 20.50 11.53 -2.07
C LYS A 401 18.97 11.64 -2.10
N ALA A 402 18.31 11.07 -3.11
CA ALA A 402 16.87 11.10 -3.21
C ALA A 402 16.18 10.31 -2.08
N ILE A 403 16.69 9.12 -1.74
CA ILE A 403 16.16 8.33 -0.61
C ILE A 403 16.39 9.05 0.72
N HIS A 404 17.57 9.65 0.93
CA HIS A 404 17.87 10.48 2.12
C HIS A 404 16.96 11.70 2.24
N ALA A 405 16.50 12.25 1.11
CA ALA A 405 15.50 13.31 1.07
C ALA A 405 14.05 12.81 1.32
N GLY A 406 13.86 11.52 1.57
CA GLY A 406 12.55 10.94 1.86
C GLY A 406 11.73 10.54 0.63
N SER A 407 12.33 10.49 -0.57
CA SER A 407 11.62 10.15 -1.81
C SER A 407 11.23 8.67 -1.86
N ARG A 408 9.99 8.35 -2.28
CA ARG A 408 9.55 6.96 -2.43
C ARG A 408 10.26 6.32 -3.61
N LEU A 409 10.46 5.00 -3.55
CA LEU A 409 11.16 4.25 -4.59
C LEU A 409 10.21 3.34 -5.37
N ARG A 410 10.34 3.35 -6.69
CA ARG A 410 9.70 2.39 -7.59
C ARG A 410 10.72 1.86 -8.58
N CYS A 411 10.61 0.58 -8.90
CA CYS A 411 11.51 -0.09 -9.84
C CYS A 411 10.76 -0.60 -11.06
N VAL A 412 11.43 -0.52 -12.22
CA VAL A 412 11.06 -1.23 -13.44
C VAL A 412 12.12 -2.29 -13.71
N VAL A 413 11.75 -3.55 -13.51
CA VAL A 413 12.62 -4.70 -13.74
C VAL A 413 12.41 -5.22 -15.15
N LYS A 414 13.46 -5.13 -15.99
CA LYS A 414 13.46 -5.62 -17.36
C LYS A 414 13.93 -7.07 -17.36
N LYS A 415 13.00 -8.01 -17.34
CA LYS A 415 13.31 -9.45 -17.28
C LYS A 415 13.70 -10.00 -18.65
N SER A 416 13.03 -9.53 -19.71
CA SER A 416 13.32 -9.87 -21.09
C SER A 416 12.93 -8.71 -22.01
N PRO A 417 13.22 -8.76 -23.32
CA PRO A 417 12.77 -7.73 -24.26
C PRO A 417 11.25 -7.54 -24.31
N THR A 418 10.47 -8.56 -23.93
CA THR A 418 9.00 -8.53 -23.96
C THR A 418 8.35 -8.62 -22.59
N GLU A 419 9.14 -8.74 -21.51
CA GLU A 419 8.65 -8.87 -20.14
C GLU A 419 9.26 -7.81 -19.21
N SER A 420 8.39 -7.06 -18.53
CA SER A 420 8.79 -6.08 -17.52
C SER A 420 7.87 -6.12 -16.31
N LEU A 421 8.44 -5.91 -15.12
CA LEU A 421 7.71 -5.83 -13.85
C LEU A 421 7.86 -4.43 -13.27
N PHE A 422 6.74 -3.81 -12.89
CA PHE A 422 6.69 -2.49 -12.28
C PHE A 422 6.17 -2.63 -10.86
N ILE A 423 6.96 -2.18 -9.88
CA ILE A 423 6.68 -2.44 -8.48
C ILE A 423 7.25 -1.33 -7.58
N THR A 424 6.53 -0.98 -6.52
CA THR A 424 6.91 0.07 -5.56
C THR A 424 7.49 -0.57 -4.32
N ALA A 425 8.61 -0.04 -3.82
CA ALA A 425 9.30 -0.62 -2.66
C ALA A 425 8.45 -0.48 -1.40
N ASP A 426 8.36 -1.54 -0.60
CA ASP A 426 7.71 -1.52 0.71
C ASP A 426 8.66 -0.98 1.79
N ASN A 427 9.96 -1.29 1.66
CA ASN A 427 11.03 -0.73 2.47
C ASN A 427 12.36 -0.73 1.69
N ILE A 428 13.30 0.11 2.15
CA ILE A 428 14.62 0.28 1.55
C ILE A 428 15.66 0.22 2.66
N GLU A 429 16.76 -0.49 2.41
CA GLU A 429 17.94 -0.49 3.28
C GLU A 429 19.20 -0.12 2.50
N GLU A 430 20.08 0.64 3.15
CA GLU A 430 21.36 1.08 2.61
C GLU A 430 22.52 0.34 3.25
N ASN A 431 23.46 -0.15 2.44
CA ASN A 431 24.70 -0.72 2.94
C ASN A 431 25.77 0.36 3.14
N THR A 432 26.77 0.05 3.96
CA THR A 432 27.89 0.96 4.27
C THR A 432 28.72 1.40 3.07
N ASP A 433 28.70 0.63 1.97
CA ASP A 433 29.36 0.95 0.69
C ASP A 433 28.50 1.83 -0.24
N GLY A 434 27.30 2.24 0.21
CA GLY A 434 26.37 3.06 -0.56
C GLY A 434 25.49 2.28 -1.54
N ASN A 435 25.55 0.95 -1.55
CA ASN A 435 24.57 0.14 -2.27
C ASN A 435 23.21 0.14 -1.55
N MET A 436 22.14 0.02 -2.32
CA MET A 436 20.78 0.01 -1.80
C MET A 436 20.06 -1.28 -2.16
N ALA A 437 19.27 -1.78 -1.22
CA ALA A 437 18.36 -2.89 -1.40
C ALA A 437 16.92 -2.42 -1.16
N ALA A 438 16.05 -2.68 -2.12
CA ALA A 438 14.61 -2.42 -2.00
C ALA A 438 13.88 -3.76 -1.86
N GLN A 439 13.05 -3.88 -0.83
CA GLN A 439 12.21 -5.07 -0.61
C GLN A 439 10.80 -4.84 -1.14
N PHE A 440 10.22 -5.91 -1.71
CA PHE A 440 8.88 -5.91 -2.28
C PHE A 440 8.13 -7.20 -1.88
N PHE A 441 6.95 -7.08 -1.28
CA PHE A 441 6.15 -8.22 -0.81
C PHE A 441 4.90 -8.47 -1.66
N ARG A 442 4.35 -7.44 -2.28
CA ARG A 442 3.00 -7.46 -2.88
C ARG A 442 2.96 -8.04 -4.30
N LEU A 443 3.54 -9.23 -4.47
CA LEU A 443 3.54 -9.97 -5.73
C LEU A 443 3.15 -11.43 -5.44
N VAL A 444 2.11 -11.92 -6.10
CA VAL A 444 1.62 -13.29 -5.93
C VAL A 444 1.63 -14.02 -7.26
N GLU A 445 2.11 -15.25 -7.24
CA GLU A 445 1.89 -16.21 -8.30
C GLU A 445 0.70 -17.08 -7.96
N PHE A 446 -0.24 -17.18 -8.89
CA PHE A 446 -1.40 -18.05 -8.83
C PHE A 446 -1.72 -18.52 -10.26
N ASP A 447 -2.14 -19.77 -10.41
CA ASP A 447 -2.44 -20.38 -11.72
C ASP A 447 -3.93 -20.40 -11.99
N ASP A 448 -4.23 -20.10 -13.25
CA ASP A 448 -5.54 -19.90 -13.81
C ASP A 448 -6.25 -21.23 -14.14
N ASN A 449 -5.52 -22.35 -14.25
CA ASN A 449 -6.06 -23.61 -14.80
C ASN A 449 -5.95 -24.84 -13.90
N ASP A 450 -5.19 -24.76 -12.80
CA ASP A 450 -4.93 -25.92 -11.95
C ASP A 450 -5.45 -25.67 -10.52
N ILE A 451 -6.48 -26.43 -10.14
CA ILE A 451 -7.06 -26.38 -8.79
C ILE A 451 -6.03 -26.87 -7.74
N SER A 452 -5.05 -27.67 -8.15
CA SER A 452 -3.94 -28.11 -7.30
C SER A 452 -2.83 -27.07 -7.15
N PHE A 453 -2.89 -25.97 -7.93
CA PHE A 453 -1.92 -24.89 -7.78
C PHE A 453 -2.11 -24.17 -6.45
N LEU A 454 -1.08 -24.26 -5.61
CA LEU A 454 -1.01 -23.50 -4.38
C LEU A 454 -0.43 -22.12 -4.68
N PRO A 455 -1.18 -21.03 -4.43
CA PRO A 455 -0.67 -19.68 -4.64
C PRO A 455 0.56 -19.44 -3.75
N PHE A 456 1.49 -18.64 -4.22
CA PHE A 456 2.66 -18.27 -3.43
C PHE A 456 3.06 -16.80 -3.60
N TRP A 457 3.50 -16.20 -2.50
CA TRP A 457 4.16 -14.90 -2.49
C TRP A 457 5.50 -15.01 -3.22
N ARG A 458 5.78 -14.06 -4.10
CA ARG A 458 7.08 -13.84 -4.72
C ARG A 458 7.68 -12.60 -4.08
N ILE A 459 8.53 -12.80 -3.10
CA ILE A 459 9.10 -11.72 -2.30
C ILE A 459 10.44 -11.35 -2.92
N LEU A 460 10.62 -10.09 -3.26
CA LEU A 460 11.80 -9.62 -3.99
C LEU A 460 12.67 -8.72 -3.12
N ILE A 461 13.98 -8.87 -3.27
CA ILE A 461 14.96 -7.84 -2.98
C ILE A 461 15.63 -7.47 -4.30
N LEU A 462 15.54 -6.20 -4.67
CA LEU A 462 16.29 -5.64 -5.79
C LEU A 462 17.47 -4.86 -5.24
N THR A 463 18.67 -5.05 -5.79
CA THR A 463 19.87 -4.32 -5.38
C THR A 463 20.43 -3.46 -6.50
N THR A 464 21.06 -2.35 -6.13
CA THR A 464 21.79 -1.48 -7.08
C THR A 464 22.97 -2.17 -7.77
N ASN A 465 23.28 -3.43 -7.43
CA ASN A 465 24.26 -4.28 -8.09
C ASN A 465 23.65 -5.18 -9.18
N GLY A 466 22.43 -4.87 -9.63
CA GLY A 466 21.76 -5.57 -10.73
C GLY A 466 21.25 -6.96 -10.35
N GLU A 467 21.10 -7.23 -9.05
CA GLU A 467 20.56 -8.50 -8.56
C GLU A 467 19.09 -8.37 -8.19
N MET A 468 18.30 -9.33 -8.65
CA MET A 468 16.98 -9.63 -8.14
C MET A 468 17.06 -10.95 -7.38
N LYS A 469 16.90 -10.88 -6.07
CA LYS A 469 16.77 -12.05 -5.20
C LYS A 469 15.29 -12.25 -4.92
N GLU A 470 14.77 -13.41 -5.27
CA GLU A 470 13.39 -13.81 -5.09
C GLU A 470 13.33 -14.97 -4.10
N THR A 471 12.48 -14.88 -3.08
CA THR A 471 12.13 -16.00 -2.21
C THR A 471 10.63 -16.25 -2.32
N ARG A 472 10.23 -17.53 -2.33
CA ARG A 472 8.86 -17.94 -2.65
C ARG A 472 8.23 -18.64 -1.46
N TRP A 473 7.06 -18.18 -1.04
CA TRP A 473 6.38 -18.73 0.14
C TRP A 473 4.92 -18.98 -0.14
N THR A 474 4.43 -20.19 0.13
CA THR A 474 3.01 -20.54 -0.10
C THR A 474 2.09 -19.56 0.66
N VAL A 475 1.05 -19.05 0.01
CA VAL A 475 0.12 -18.10 0.65
C VAL A 475 -0.63 -18.81 1.77
N GLY A 476 -0.56 -18.23 2.97
CA GLY A 476 -1.25 -18.76 4.14
C GLY A 476 -0.61 -19.99 4.75
N GLU A 477 0.61 -20.35 4.32
CA GLU A 477 1.40 -21.44 4.90
C GLU A 477 2.84 -20.98 5.10
N HIS A 478 3.51 -21.50 6.13
CA HIS A 478 4.94 -21.25 6.33
C HIS A 478 5.78 -22.28 5.59
N GLU A 479 5.63 -22.31 4.27
CA GLU A 479 6.34 -23.24 3.38
C GLU A 479 7.14 -22.48 2.32
N ASN A 480 8.46 -22.63 2.37
CA ASN A 480 9.37 -22.08 1.36
C ASN A 480 9.35 -22.96 0.10
N ARG A 481 9.11 -22.36 -1.06
CA ARG A 481 9.08 -22.99 -2.39
C ARG A 481 10.37 -22.80 -3.18
N GLY A 482 11.42 -22.28 -2.53
CA GLY A 482 12.74 -22.07 -3.08
C GLY A 482 13.06 -20.61 -3.34
N ASP A 483 14.37 -20.36 -3.46
CA ASP A 483 14.94 -19.04 -3.68
C ASP A 483 15.61 -18.99 -5.06
N ILE A 484 15.54 -17.83 -5.71
CA ILE A 484 16.13 -17.58 -7.02
C ILE A 484 16.91 -16.29 -6.97
N VAL A 485 18.12 -16.31 -7.52
CA VAL A 485 18.91 -15.09 -7.76
C VAL A 485 19.04 -14.93 -9.27
N SER A 486 18.68 -13.76 -9.77
CA SER A 486 18.78 -13.41 -11.19
C SER A 486 19.48 -12.09 -11.37
N LYS A 487 20.22 -11.97 -12.48
CA LYS A 487 20.82 -10.71 -12.93
C LYS A 487 19.83 -10.02 -13.86
N VAL A 488 19.46 -8.79 -13.54
CA VAL A 488 18.39 -8.05 -14.23
C VAL A 488 18.77 -6.58 -14.40
N ALA A 489 18.28 -5.98 -15.49
CA ALA A 489 18.40 -4.54 -15.70
C ALA A 489 17.24 -3.86 -14.96
N ILE A 490 17.54 -2.78 -14.25
CA ILE A 490 16.59 -2.13 -13.34
C ILE A 490 16.65 -0.63 -13.56
N ASP A 491 15.49 -0.03 -13.80
CA ASP A 491 15.32 1.42 -13.75
C ASP A 491 14.72 1.81 -12.39
N TRP A 492 15.37 2.73 -11.68
CA TRP A 492 15.07 3.17 -10.33
C TRP A 492 14.48 4.59 -10.39
N PHE A 493 13.18 4.68 -10.07
CA PHE A 493 12.42 5.93 -10.09
C PHE A 493 12.10 6.40 -8.68
N VAL A 494 12.21 7.71 -8.47
CA VAL A 494 11.79 8.37 -7.23
C VAL A 494 10.80 9.48 -7.50
N ASP A 495 9.90 9.74 -6.56
CA ASP A 495 8.79 10.72 -6.68
C ASP A 495 8.96 12.00 -5.86
#